data_AF-A0A183CRW7-F1
#
_entry.id   AF-A0A183CRW7-F1
#
_cell.length_a   1.000
_cell.length_b   1.000
_cell.length_c   1.000
_cell.angle_alpha   90.00
_cell.angle_beta   90.00
_cell.angle_gamma   90.00
#
_symmetry.space_group_name_H-M   'P 1'
#
loop_
_entity.id
_entity.type
_entity.pdbx_description
1 polymer ?
#
loop_
_entity_poly.entity_id
_entity_poly.type
_entity_poly.pdbx_seq_one_letter_code
_entity_poly.pdbx_strand_id
1 'polypeptide(L)'
;QLSADRISLRLEPRAKGLADEQLVSELNLSATNPQLYYRDLGAQIAWKTVFLLEYAGPFFIYPLFYSRSSLIYGKEAAQAPISFAVTIACICHTIHYAKRLYETQFVHRFSNGTMPIRNLFKNCSYYWGFAAFIAYFVNHPLYTSPGFTQVLIGLAGFMISELGNLSIHLLLRDLRPPGSRERKIPFPNSNPLTLMYNV
;
A
#
# COMPACT_ATOMS: atom_id res chain seq x y z
N GLN A 1 12.33 23.42 17.97
CA GLN A 1 13.37 22.81 17.11
C GLN A 1 12.70 22.17 15.91
N LEU A 2 13.26 22.31 14.71
CA LEU A 2 12.80 21.57 13.52
C LEU A 2 13.30 20.13 13.62
N SER A 3 12.43 19.14 13.40
CA SER A 3 12.85 17.73 13.32
C SER A 3 13.55 17.45 11.98
N ALA A 4 14.52 16.54 11.98
CA ALA A 4 15.31 16.19 10.79
C ALA A 4 14.45 15.76 9.61
N ASP A 5 13.37 15.01 9.85
CA ASP A 5 12.47 14.50 8.82
C ASP A 5 11.73 15.59 8.03
N ARG A 6 11.73 16.84 8.53
CA ARG A 6 11.12 17.99 7.88
C ARG A 6 12.09 18.79 7.00
N ILE A 7 13.37 18.43 7.00
CA ILE A 7 14.43 19.20 6.38
C ILE A 7 14.78 18.58 5.03
N SER A 8 14.66 19.36 3.96
CA SER A 8 15.22 19.01 2.65
C SER A 8 16.39 19.93 2.33
N LEU A 9 17.60 19.37 2.25
CA LEU A 9 18.83 20.10 1.94
C LEU A 9 18.96 20.38 0.43
N ARG A 10 19.58 21.52 0.09
CA ARG A 10 19.71 22.02 -1.29
C ARG A 10 21.03 22.79 -1.45
N LEU A 11 21.62 22.72 -2.64
CA LEU A 11 22.81 23.51 -3.00
C LEU A 11 22.49 24.97 -3.31
N GLU A 12 21.28 25.23 -3.83
CA GLU A 12 20.78 26.58 -4.12
C GLU A 12 19.35 26.74 -3.58
N PRO A 13 18.87 27.96 -3.30
CA PRO A 13 17.55 28.20 -2.73
C PRO A 13 16.40 27.53 -3.51
N ARG A 14 16.50 27.50 -4.85
CA ARG A 14 15.47 26.97 -5.75
C ARG A 14 15.83 25.61 -6.38
N ALA A 15 16.98 25.03 -6.03
CA ALA A 15 17.38 23.72 -6.53
C ALA A 15 16.49 22.59 -5.99
N LYS A 16 16.59 21.43 -6.64
CA LYS A 16 16.01 20.16 -6.16
C LYS A 16 16.66 19.78 -4.82
N GLY A 17 15.89 19.09 -3.98
CA GLY A 17 16.41 18.52 -2.74
C GLY A 17 17.49 17.47 -3.02
N LEU A 18 18.54 17.48 -2.20
CA LEU A 18 19.57 16.45 -2.15
C LEU A 18 18.96 15.14 -1.64
N ALA A 19 19.54 14.02 -2.07
CA ALA A 19 19.20 12.70 -1.51
C ALA A 19 19.81 12.55 -0.11
N ASP A 20 19.12 11.86 0.79
CA ASP A 20 19.60 11.68 2.18
C ASP A 20 20.91 10.89 2.26
N GLU A 21 21.22 10.08 1.24
CA GLU A 21 22.40 9.22 1.15
C GLU A 21 23.62 9.91 0.55
N GLN A 22 23.46 11.09 -0.04
CA GLN A 22 24.53 11.75 -0.77
C GLN A 22 25.61 12.22 0.21
N LEU A 23 26.86 11.82 -0.04
CA LEU A 23 27.97 12.17 0.84
C LEU A 23 28.35 13.64 0.63
N VAL A 24 28.74 14.32 1.71
CA VAL A 24 29.19 15.71 1.64
C VAL A 24 30.40 15.86 0.71
N SER A 25 31.27 14.84 0.63
CA SER A 25 32.42 14.81 -0.30
C SER A 25 32.03 14.76 -1.77
N GLU A 26 30.81 14.33 -2.10
CA GLU A 26 30.28 14.28 -3.46
C GLU A 26 29.56 15.59 -3.84
N LEU A 27 29.35 16.48 -2.86
CA LEU A 27 28.80 17.80 -3.10
C LEU A 27 29.93 18.72 -3.52
N ASN A 28 29.81 19.36 -4.68
CA ASN A 28 30.75 20.37 -5.18
C ASN A 28 30.63 21.69 -4.39
N LEU A 29 30.82 21.62 -3.07
CA LEU A 29 30.76 22.76 -2.16
C LEU A 29 32.05 23.59 -2.23
N SER A 30 31.94 24.88 -1.94
CA SER A 30 33.11 25.77 -1.86
C SER A 30 34.07 25.33 -0.75
N ALA A 31 35.37 25.26 -1.08
CA ALA A 31 36.43 24.89 -0.13
C ALA A 31 36.63 25.92 0.98
N THR A 32 36.26 27.18 0.76
CA THR A 32 36.48 28.29 1.70
C THR A 32 35.24 28.69 2.49
N ASN A 33 34.03 28.45 1.96
CA ASN A 33 32.78 28.72 2.65
C ASN A 33 31.63 27.83 2.14
N PRO A 34 31.55 26.57 2.57
CA PRO A 34 30.50 25.66 2.14
C PRO A 34 29.13 26.12 2.67
N GLN A 35 28.17 26.29 1.78
CA GLN A 35 26.80 26.71 2.13
C GLN A 35 25.79 25.66 1.69
N LEU A 36 24.82 25.38 2.56
CA LEU A 36 23.66 24.56 2.25
C LEU A 36 22.40 25.34 2.61
N TYR A 37 21.41 25.25 1.74
CA TYR A 37 20.08 25.76 2.00
C TYR A 37 19.21 24.62 2.49
N TYR A 38 18.29 24.91 3.40
CA TYR A 38 17.26 23.95 3.77
C TYR A 38 15.88 24.49 3.46
N ARG A 39 14.97 23.58 3.13
CA ARG A 39 13.56 23.84 3.03
C ARG A 39 12.82 23.05 4.09
N ASP A 40 11.97 23.73 4.86
CA ASP A 40 11.01 23.07 5.72
C ASP A 40 9.87 22.49 4.87
N LEU A 41 9.71 21.17 4.95
CA LEU A 41 8.66 20.40 4.25
C LEU A 41 7.32 20.46 4.98
N GLY A 42 7.27 21.00 6.21
CA GLY A 42 6.12 20.93 7.10
C GLY A 42 5.98 19.54 7.74
N ALA A 43 4.88 19.30 8.45
CA ALA A 43 4.65 18.02 9.14
C ALA A 43 4.71 16.82 8.19
N GLN A 44 5.63 15.91 8.47
CA GLN A 44 5.90 14.71 7.69
C GLN A 44 5.46 13.45 8.45
N ILE A 45 5.19 12.39 7.70
CA ILE A 45 4.92 11.04 8.23
C ILE A 45 5.66 10.01 7.37
N ALA A 46 6.18 8.96 8.02
CA ALA A 46 6.90 7.89 7.33
C ALA A 46 5.98 7.12 6.36
N TRP A 47 6.50 6.77 5.18
CA TRP A 47 5.74 6.02 4.17
C TRP A 47 5.20 4.69 4.67
N LYS A 48 5.98 3.98 5.48
CA LYS A 48 5.55 2.72 6.10
C LYS A 48 4.27 2.92 6.92
N THR A 49 4.25 3.96 7.77
CA THR A 49 3.08 4.30 8.59
C THR A 49 1.88 4.69 7.73
N VAL A 50 2.11 5.44 6.65
CA VAL A 50 1.05 5.82 5.70
C VAL A 50 0.38 4.59 5.13
N PHE A 51 1.16 3.67 4.54
CA PHE A 51 0.60 2.47 3.93
C PHE A 51 -0.09 1.56 4.95
N LEU A 52 0.43 1.45 6.17
CA LEU A 52 -0.25 0.72 7.24
C LEU A 52 -1.63 1.32 7.57
N LEU A 53 -1.73 2.64 7.72
CA LEU A 53 -3.01 3.31 8.00
C LEU A 53 -3.95 3.29 6.80
N GLU A 54 -3.43 3.47 5.59
CA GLU A 54 -4.17 3.39 4.33
C GLU A 54 -4.84 2.01 4.18
N TYR A 55 -4.09 0.93 4.39
CA TYR A 55 -4.58 -0.44 4.22
C TYR A 55 -5.34 -1.00 5.43
N ALA A 56 -5.14 -0.44 6.63
CA ALA A 56 -5.90 -0.83 7.82
C ALA A 56 -7.41 -0.57 7.65
N GLY A 57 -7.79 0.53 6.98
CA GLY A 57 -9.20 0.85 6.74
C GLY A 57 -9.93 -0.26 5.99
N PRO A 58 -9.57 -0.58 4.73
CA PRO A 58 -10.20 -1.67 4.00
C PRO A 58 -10.20 -3.01 4.73
N PHE A 59 -9.10 -3.32 5.43
CA PHE A 59 -8.98 -4.55 6.23
C PHE A 59 -10.05 -4.67 7.33
N PHE A 60 -10.41 -3.56 8.00
CA PHE A 60 -11.42 -3.58 9.07
C PHE A 60 -12.83 -3.19 8.61
N ILE A 61 -12.94 -2.26 7.67
CA ILE A 61 -14.21 -1.71 7.20
C ILE A 61 -15.00 -2.78 6.45
N TYR A 62 -14.39 -3.54 5.54
CA TYR A 62 -15.15 -4.52 4.76
C TYR A 62 -15.77 -5.62 5.66
N PRO A 63 -15.03 -6.27 6.58
CA PRO A 63 -15.62 -7.26 7.49
C PRO A 63 -16.68 -6.68 8.43
N LEU A 64 -16.58 -5.38 8.78
CA LEU A 64 -17.63 -4.71 9.55
C LEU A 64 -18.96 -4.71 8.78
N PHE A 65 -18.92 -4.42 7.47
CA PHE A 65 -20.11 -4.41 6.61
C PHE A 65 -20.71 -5.80 6.46
N TYR A 66 -19.87 -6.83 6.35
CA TYR A 66 -20.29 -8.23 6.31
C TYR A 66 -20.95 -8.68 7.64
N SER A 67 -20.35 -8.32 8.79
CA SER A 67 -20.79 -8.81 10.11
C SER A 67 -21.88 -7.99 10.78
N ARG A 68 -22.05 -6.71 10.41
CA ARG A 68 -23.01 -5.77 11.01
C ARG A 68 -24.13 -5.38 10.04
N SER A 69 -24.67 -6.36 9.32
CA SER A 69 -25.75 -6.13 8.35
C SER A 69 -26.98 -5.45 8.95
N SER A 70 -27.35 -5.77 10.20
CA SER A 70 -28.49 -5.15 10.88
C SER A 70 -28.32 -3.65 11.14
N LEU A 71 -27.10 -3.22 11.45
CA LEU A 71 -26.78 -1.82 11.72
C LEU A 71 -26.74 -1.00 10.43
N ILE A 72 -26.28 -1.61 9.33
CA ILE A 72 -25.98 -0.90 8.08
C ILE A 72 -27.17 -0.91 7.12
N TYR A 73 -27.90 -2.03 7.04
CA TYR A 73 -29.02 -2.22 6.10
C TYR A 73 -30.38 -2.36 6.79
N GLY A 74 -30.44 -2.24 8.12
CA GLY A 74 -31.66 -2.34 8.92
C GLY A 74 -31.88 -3.73 9.53
N LYS A 75 -32.73 -3.82 10.56
CA LYS A 75 -32.87 -5.02 11.40
C LYS A 75 -33.21 -6.30 10.62
N GLU A 76 -34.01 -6.18 9.57
CA GLU A 76 -34.44 -7.30 8.72
C GLU A 76 -33.29 -7.90 7.90
N ALA A 77 -32.26 -7.10 7.60
CA ALA A 77 -31.07 -7.56 6.86
C ALA A 77 -30.31 -8.69 7.56
N ALA A 78 -30.36 -8.75 8.89
CA ALA A 78 -29.71 -9.83 9.64
C ALA A 78 -30.41 -11.19 9.46
N GLN A 79 -31.66 -11.21 8.97
CA GLN A 79 -32.39 -12.44 8.71
C GLN A 79 -32.21 -12.92 7.26
N ALA A 80 -31.68 -12.07 6.37
CA ALA A 80 -31.44 -12.44 4.99
C ALA A 80 -30.30 -13.47 4.89
N PRO A 81 -30.44 -14.50 4.04
CA PRO A 81 -29.37 -15.47 3.83
C PRO A 81 -28.17 -14.80 3.14
N ILE A 82 -26.98 -15.07 3.67
CA ILE A 82 -25.73 -14.60 3.05
C ILE A 82 -25.37 -15.56 1.92
N SER A 83 -25.22 -15.03 0.70
CA SER A 83 -24.84 -15.84 -0.45
C SER A 83 -23.37 -16.28 -0.38
N PHE A 84 -23.06 -17.43 -0.96
CA PHE A 84 -21.69 -17.95 -1.03
C PHE A 84 -20.73 -16.93 -1.66
N ALA A 85 -21.15 -16.23 -2.72
CA ALA A 85 -20.35 -15.20 -3.39
C ALA A 85 -19.94 -14.06 -2.44
N VAL A 86 -20.85 -13.61 -1.57
CA VAL A 86 -20.60 -12.53 -0.60
C VAL A 86 -19.58 -12.97 0.45
N THR A 87 -19.71 -14.19 0.97
CA THR A 87 -18.73 -14.77 1.90
C THR A 87 -17.34 -14.87 1.28
N ILE A 88 -17.25 -15.38 0.05
CA ILE A 88 -15.98 -15.48 -0.68
C ILE A 88 -15.39 -14.10 -0.95
N ALA A 89 -16.19 -13.11 -1.36
CA ALA A 89 -15.72 -11.75 -1.58
C ALA A 89 -15.15 -11.12 -0.31
N CYS A 90 -15.81 -11.31 0.84
CA CYS A 90 -15.33 -10.85 2.14
C CYS A 90 -13.98 -11.50 2.50
N ILE A 91 -13.86 -12.82 2.34
CA ILE A 91 -12.61 -13.55 2.58
C ILE A 91 -11.49 -13.05 1.67
N CYS A 92 -11.72 -12.96 0.36
CA CYS A 92 -10.73 -12.49 -0.60
C CYS A 92 -10.27 -11.05 -0.28
N HIS A 93 -11.20 -10.14 0.00
CA HIS A 93 -10.88 -8.75 0.33
C HIS A 93 -10.03 -8.66 1.61
N THR A 94 -10.42 -9.42 2.64
CA THR A 94 -9.72 -9.44 3.93
C THR A 94 -8.32 -10.02 3.77
N ILE A 95 -8.17 -11.14 3.07
CA ILE A 95 -6.86 -11.76 2.80
C ILE A 95 -5.96 -10.81 2.00
N HIS A 96 -6.50 -10.16 0.97
CA HIS A 96 -5.75 -9.20 0.16
C HIS A 96 -5.16 -8.06 1.01
N TYR A 97 -5.98 -7.43 1.85
CA TYR A 97 -5.50 -6.33 2.69
C TYR A 97 -4.65 -6.79 3.88
N ALA A 98 -4.89 -8.00 4.43
CA ALA A 98 -3.98 -8.61 5.41
C ALA A 98 -2.59 -8.81 4.81
N LYS A 99 -2.53 -9.34 3.58
CA LYS A 99 -1.31 -9.55 2.82
C LYS A 99 -0.61 -8.21 2.53
N ARG A 100 -1.36 -7.16 2.14
CA ARG A 100 -0.80 -5.80 1.94
C ARG A 100 -0.22 -5.21 3.23
N LEU A 101 -0.87 -5.38 4.37
CA LEU A 101 -0.36 -4.96 5.68
C LEU A 101 0.92 -5.72 6.04
N TYR A 102 0.92 -7.04 5.87
CA TYR A 102 2.10 -7.89 6.09
C TYR A 102 3.27 -7.44 5.21
N GLU A 103 3.03 -7.24 3.92
CA GLU A 103 4.06 -6.80 2.98
C GLU A 103 4.62 -5.42 3.33
N THR A 104 3.75 -4.48 3.70
CA THR A 104 4.17 -3.15 4.15
C THR A 104 5.07 -3.24 5.38
N GLN A 105 4.77 -4.16 6.30
CA GLN A 105 5.51 -4.29 7.55
C GLN A 105 6.85 -5.01 7.37
N PHE A 106 6.90 -6.07 6.55
CA PHE A 106 8.00 -7.03 6.54
C PHE A 106 8.68 -7.22 5.18
N VAL A 107 8.04 -6.84 4.06
CA VAL A 107 8.55 -7.09 2.71
C VAL A 107 9.05 -5.80 2.05
N HIS A 108 8.28 -4.72 2.11
CA HIS A 108 8.57 -3.49 1.38
C HIS A 108 9.78 -2.74 1.94
N ARG A 109 10.66 -2.31 1.02
CA ARG A 109 11.82 -1.44 1.29
C ARG A 109 11.56 -0.07 0.65
N PHE A 110 11.04 0.87 1.44
CA PHE A 110 10.70 2.22 0.98
C PHE A 110 11.95 3.05 0.69
N SER A 111 11.98 3.72 -0.46
CA SER A 111 13.10 4.57 -0.88
C SER A 111 12.94 6.03 -0.48
N ASN A 112 11.71 6.53 -0.31
CA ASN A 112 11.50 7.85 0.27
C ASN A 112 11.27 7.68 1.78
N GLY A 113 11.84 8.57 2.60
CA GLY A 113 11.67 8.52 4.04
C GLY A 113 10.26 8.88 4.47
N THR A 114 9.70 9.96 3.92
CA THR A 114 8.44 10.55 4.41
C THR A 114 7.57 11.17 3.32
N MET A 115 6.34 11.54 3.70
CA MET A 115 5.42 12.36 2.91
C MET A 115 4.69 13.40 3.77
N PRO A 116 4.14 14.48 3.17
CA PRO A 116 3.35 15.46 3.91
C PRO A 116 2.09 14.84 4.52
N ILE A 117 1.85 15.08 5.81
CA ILE A 117 0.73 14.46 6.56
C ILE A 117 -0.66 14.78 5.96
N ARG A 118 -0.82 15.93 5.27
CA ARG A 118 -2.08 16.29 4.62
C ARG A 118 -2.49 15.29 3.53
N ASN A 119 -1.52 14.62 2.90
CA ASN A 119 -1.79 13.62 1.89
C ASN A 119 -2.25 12.29 2.50
N LEU A 120 -1.93 12.01 3.77
CA LEU A 120 -2.44 10.83 4.49
C LEU A 120 -3.97 10.79 4.47
N PHE A 121 -4.62 11.91 4.77
CA PHE A 121 -6.08 11.98 4.78
C PHE A 121 -6.69 11.72 3.40
N LYS A 122 -6.05 12.17 2.32
CA LYS A 122 -6.51 11.90 0.95
C LYS A 122 -6.42 10.41 0.63
N ASN A 123 -5.27 9.82 0.93
CA ASN A 123 -5.01 8.40 0.74
C ASN A 123 -5.99 7.53 1.54
N CYS A 124 -6.11 7.77 2.85
CA CYS A 124 -7.03 7.03 3.70
C CYS A 124 -8.49 7.23 3.24
N SER A 125 -8.92 8.46 2.96
CA SER A 125 -10.31 8.71 2.50
C SER A 125 -10.62 7.96 1.22
N TYR A 126 -9.67 7.89 0.28
CA TYR A 126 -9.81 7.10 -0.93
C TYR A 126 -9.98 5.61 -0.61
N TYR A 127 -9.01 4.99 0.06
CA TYR A 127 -9.04 3.55 0.31
C TYR A 127 -10.21 3.13 1.19
N TRP A 128 -10.44 3.86 2.28
CA TRP A 128 -11.47 3.54 3.27
C TRP A 128 -12.86 3.77 2.68
N GLY A 129 -13.05 4.88 1.95
CA GLY A 129 -14.30 5.21 1.28
C GLY A 129 -14.65 4.20 0.20
N PHE A 130 -13.71 3.84 -0.68
CA PHE A 130 -13.95 2.83 -1.72
C PHE A 130 -14.15 1.43 -1.13
N ALA A 131 -13.47 1.07 -0.04
CA ALA A 131 -13.74 -0.18 0.66
C ALA A 131 -15.16 -0.22 1.22
N ALA A 132 -15.61 0.86 1.89
CA ALA A 132 -16.98 0.98 2.36
C ALA A 132 -18.00 0.92 1.22
N PHE A 133 -17.73 1.61 0.11
CA PHE A 133 -18.58 1.62 -1.08
C PHE A 133 -18.74 0.21 -1.67
N ILE A 134 -17.64 -0.50 -1.93
CA ILE A 134 -17.69 -1.87 -2.47
C ILE A 134 -18.38 -2.80 -1.46
N ALA A 135 -18.03 -2.70 -0.18
CA ALA A 135 -18.61 -3.52 0.86
C ALA A 135 -20.12 -3.30 0.99
N TYR A 136 -20.59 -2.06 0.86
CA TYR A 136 -22.01 -1.73 0.91
C TYR A 136 -22.83 -2.49 -0.14
N PHE A 137 -22.40 -2.44 -1.41
CA PHE A 137 -23.17 -3.06 -2.50
C PHE A 137 -23.05 -4.59 -2.50
N VAL A 138 -21.86 -5.12 -2.24
CA VAL A 138 -21.65 -6.58 -2.26
C VAL A 138 -22.36 -7.24 -1.08
N ASN A 139 -22.34 -6.66 0.11
CA ASN A 139 -22.97 -7.24 1.30
C ASN A 139 -24.44 -6.82 1.48
N HIS A 140 -25.03 -6.10 0.52
CA HIS A 140 -26.41 -5.65 0.61
C HIS A 140 -27.38 -6.87 0.60
N PRO A 141 -28.48 -6.87 1.39
CA PRO A 141 -29.44 -7.99 1.40
C PRO A 141 -30.08 -8.30 0.04
N LEU A 142 -30.15 -7.30 -0.83
CA LEU A 142 -30.67 -7.41 -2.20
C LEU A 142 -29.60 -7.82 -3.23
N TYR A 143 -28.41 -8.24 -2.80
CA TYR A 143 -27.35 -8.66 -3.69
C TYR A 143 -27.75 -9.92 -4.47
N THR A 144 -27.76 -9.81 -5.80
CA THR A 144 -27.99 -10.93 -6.71
C THR A 144 -26.69 -11.66 -6.99
N SER A 145 -26.53 -12.85 -6.41
CA SER A 145 -25.33 -13.67 -6.59
C SER A 145 -25.18 -14.15 -8.04
N PRO A 146 -23.97 -14.10 -8.61
CA PRO A 146 -23.66 -14.82 -9.84
C PRO A 146 -23.72 -16.33 -9.62
N GLY A 147 -23.71 -17.09 -10.72
CA GLY A 147 -23.70 -18.56 -10.67
C GLY A 147 -22.45 -19.12 -10.00
N PHE A 148 -22.57 -20.28 -9.37
CA PHE A 148 -21.50 -20.92 -8.58
C PHE A 148 -20.19 -21.07 -9.37
N THR A 149 -20.24 -21.54 -10.61
CA THR A 149 -19.07 -21.69 -11.48
C THR A 149 -18.36 -20.36 -11.73
N GLN A 150 -19.11 -19.27 -11.92
CA GLN A 150 -18.52 -17.94 -12.13
C GLN A 150 -17.79 -17.45 -10.88
N VAL A 151 -18.33 -17.72 -9.68
CA VAL A 151 -17.66 -17.41 -8.42
C VAL A 151 -16.35 -18.19 -8.29
N LEU A 152 -16.34 -19.48 -8.64
CA LEU A 152 -15.12 -20.31 -8.58
C LEU A 152 -14.05 -19.87 -9.59
N ILE A 153 -14.43 -19.50 -10.81
CA ILE A 153 -13.50 -18.95 -11.80
C ILE A 153 -12.91 -17.63 -11.29
N GLY A 154 -13.74 -16.76 -10.72
CA GLY A 154 -13.29 -15.51 -10.10
C GLY A 154 -12.32 -15.74 -8.94
N LEU A 155 -12.62 -16.71 -8.07
CA LEU A 155 -11.75 -17.11 -6.97
C LEU A 155 -10.41 -17.66 -7.47
N ALA A 156 -10.40 -18.53 -8.48
CA ALA A 156 -9.17 -19.05 -9.05
C ALA A 156 -8.31 -17.92 -9.65
N GLY A 157 -8.93 -16.98 -10.38
CA GLY A 157 -8.26 -15.79 -10.92
C GLY A 157 -7.69 -14.89 -9.82
N PHE A 158 -8.44 -14.68 -8.74
CA PHE A 158 -7.97 -13.95 -7.55
C PHE A 158 -6.71 -14.62 -6.97
N MET A 159 -6.73 -15.93 -6.74
CA MET A 159 -5.61 -16.66 -6.15
C MET A 159 -4.34 -16.55 -7.02
N ILE A 160 -4.47 -16.74 -8.33
CA ILE A 160 -3.34 -16.60 -9.27
C ILE A 160 -2.77 -15.18 -9.22
N SER A 161 -3.65 -14.17 -9.24
CA SER A 161 -3.25 -12.76 -9.21
C SER A 161 -2.58 -12.37 -7.89
N GLU A 162 -3.10 -12.87 -6.77
CA GLU A 162 -2.60 -12.56 -5.43
C GLU A 162 -1.21 -13.17 -5.20
N LEU A 163 -1.02 -14.42 -5.61
CA LEU A 163 0.28 -15.11 -5.59
C LEU A 163 1.28 -14.45 -6.53
N GLY A 164 0.85 -14.11 -7.76
CA GLY A 164 1.68 -13.37 -8.72
C GLY A 164 2.12 -12.01 -8.18
N ASN A 165 1.21 -11.27 -7.54
CA ASN A 165 1.53 -9.98 -6.93
C ASN A 165 2.54 -10.13 -5.78
N LEU A 166 2.36 -11.12 -4.89
CA LEU A 166 3.33 -11.41 -3.82
C LEU A 166 4.71 -11.77 -4.38
N SER A 167 4.74 -12.64 -5.39
CA SER A 167 5.95 -13.06 -6.08
C SER A 167 6.77 -11.86 -6.58
N ILE A 168 6.12 -10.90 -7.24
CA ILE A 168 6.79 -9.68 -7.72
C ILE A 168 7.24 -8.78 -6.56
N HIS A 169 6.45 -8.64 -5.50
CA HIS A 169 6.86 -7.84 -4.34
C HIS A 169 8.11 -8.41 -3.65
N LEU A 170 8.23 -9.74 -3.57
CA LEU A 170 9.44 -10.41 -3.07
C LEU A 170 10.64 -10.16 -3.96
N LEU A 171 10.49 -10.26 -5.29
CA LEU A 171 11.55 -9.91 -6.23
C LEU A 171 12.01 -8.46 -6.05
N LEU A 172 11.08 -7.50 -6.01
CA LEU A 172 11.39 -6.09 -5.85
C LEU A 172 12.10 -5.79 -4.53
N ARG A 173 11.78 -6.52 -3.46
CA ARG A 173 12.52 -6.46 -2.19
C ARG A 173 13.97 -6.94 -2.38
N ASP A 174 14.16 -8.07 -3.05
CA ASP A 174 15.47 -8.72 -3.20
C ASP A 174 16.43 -7.89 -4.08
N LEU A 175 15.90 -7.11 -5.02
CA LEU A 175 16.69 -6.16 -5.83
C LEU A 175 17.32 -5.03 -5.02
N ARG A 176 16.85 -4.75 -3.81
CA ARG A 176 17.37 -3.68 -2.95
C ARG A 176 18.02 -4.28 -1.72
N PRO A 177 19.36 -4.34 -1.57
CA PRO A 177 19.99 -4.83 -0.34
C PRO A 177 19.43 -4.15 0.92
N PRO A 178 19.37 -4.81 2.09
CA PRO A 178 18.95 -4.18 3.34
C PRO A 178 19.74 -2.89 3.59
N GLY A 179 19.04 -1.78 3.86
CA GLY A 179 19.66 -0.46 4.08
C GLY A 179 20.02 0.31 2.80
N SER A 180 19.87 -0.28 1.61
CA SER A 180 20.10 0.40 0.34
C SER A 180 18.81 0.97 -0.25
N ARG A 181 18.95 2.12 -0.93
CA ARG A 181 17.89 2.75 -1.75
C ARG A 181 18.15 2.63 -3.25
N GLU A 182 19.12 1.82 -3.65
CA GLU A 182 19.49 1.58 -5.05
C GLU A 182 18.30 1.05 -5.86
N ARG A 183 18.24 1.41 -7.15
CA ARG A 183 17.22 0.93 -8.08
C ARG A 183 17.89 0.08 -9.15
N LYS A 184 17.55 -1.21 -9.18
CA LYS A 184 18.04 -2.16 -10.18
C LYS A 184 16.92 -2.54 -11.15
N ILE A 185 17.30 -2.86 -12.37
CA ILE A 185 16.39 -3.45 -13.35
C ILE A 185 16.03 -4.86 -12.85
N PRO A 186 14.74 -5.24 -12.85
CA PRO A 186 14.32 -6.55 -12.39
C PRO A 186 14.81 -7.64 -13.35
N PHE A 187 15.56 -8.60 -12.81
CA PHE A 187 15.94 -9.85 -13.46
C PHE A 187 15.34 -11.04 -12.69
N PRO A 188 15.11 -12.19 -13.32
CA PRO A 188 14.64 -13.38 -12.62
C PRO A 188 15.57 -13.76 -11.47
N ASN A 189 15.00 -14.27 -10.39
CA ASN A 189 15.74 -14.85 -9.27
C ASN A 189 15.27 -16.31 -9.04
N SER A 190 15.51 -16.86 -7.85
CA SER A 190 15.08 -18.23 -7.49
C SER A 190 13.56 -18.43 -7.49
N ASN A 191 12.76 -17.37 -7.66
CA ASN A 191 11.32 -17.45 -7.78
C ASN A 191 10.92 -17.93 -9.19
N PRO A 192 10.28 -19.10 -9.33
CA PRO A 192 9.95 -19.68 -10.64
C PRO A 192 8.98 -18.81 -11.44
N LEU A 193 8.14 -18.00 -10.78
CA LEU A 193 7.20 -17.10 -11.45
C LEU A 193 7.89 -15.91 -12.14
N THR A 194 9.18 -15.67 -11.85
CA THR A 194 9.96 -14.60 -12.47
C THR A 194 10.71 -15.07 -13.72
N LEU A 195 10.73 -16.37 -14.00
CA LEU A 195 11.43 -16.96 -15.15
C LEU A 195 10.92 -16.45 -16.49
N MET A 196 9.69 -15.94 -16.57
CA MET A 196 9.15 -15.30 -17.77
C MET A 196 9.94 -14.05 -18.22
N TYR A 197 10.77 -13.46 -17.36
CA TYR A 197 11.65 -12.35 -17.74
C TYR A 197 12.86 -12.78 -18.59
N ASN A 198 13.10 -14.08 -18.74
CA ASN A 198 14.14 -14.63 -19.63
C ASN A 198 13.64 -14.92 -21.06
N VAL A 199 12.37 -14.65 -21.36
CA VAL A 199 11.75 -14.89 -22.67
C VAL A 199 11.87 -13.65 -23.56
#